data_AF-A0A923QUN2-F1
#
_entry.id   AF-A0A923QUN2-F1
#
_cell.length_a   1.000
_cell.length_b   1.000
_cell.length_c   1.000
_cell.angle_alpha   90.00
_cell.angle_beta   90.00
_cell.angle_gamma   90.00
#
_symmetry.space_group_name_H-M   'P 1'
#
loop_
_entity.id
_entity.type
_entity.pdbx_description
1 polymer ?
#
loop_
_entity_poly.entity_id
_entity_poly.type
_entity_poly.pdbx_seq_one_letter_code
_entity_poly.pdbx_strand_id
1 'polypeptide(L)'
;MPIVTIDGRTIEVADGTTILQAARLIGPEVAPPAMCFYTKLKTSGGYCRTCLVEVTKGSEKDPRPMPKLVASCRTTVMDGMEVGNLKSEKVVAARKSVVEFLLLNHPLDCPICDQAGECYLQDLSYDHGSAKTRTDFERRTFDKIDIGPYIQLHMTRCILCYRCVKVADQITDHRVHGVMNRGDQSEISTYIEKAVDNDFSGNVIDVCPVGALTDKTFRFKSRVWFTKPIKAHRNCNKCCGKVNLWYKGDEVLRVTGLKDQWGEVEEFICNTCRFDTKKTSDWTIEGPSQISRTSVISANHYEVFVKPTEFTLNNVTPLQIEGENNS
;
A
#
# COMPACT_ATOMS: atom_id res chain seq x y z
N MET A 1 2.53 27.99 -17.38
CA MET A 1 2.53 26.70 -16.69
C MET A 1 3.94 26.15 -16.82
N PRO A 2 4.58 25.64 -15.75
CA PRO A 2 5.95 25.16 -15.85
C PRO A 2 6.07 23.87 -16.68
N ILE A 3 7.13 23.78 -17.46
CA ILE A 3 7.50 22.60 -18.27
C ILE A 3 8.62 21.83 -17.57
N VAL A 4 8.51 20.49 -17.50
CA VAL A 4 9.53 19.60 -16.93
C VAL A 4 9.80 18.42 -17.84
N THR A 5 11.06 17.99 -17.88
CA THR A 5 11.48 16.77 -18.57
C THR A 5 11.93 15.73 -17.55
N ILE A 6 11.27 14.57 -17.51
CA ILE A 6 11.55 13.47 -16.58
C ILE A 6 11.96 12.25 -17.39
N ASP A 7 13.19 11.76 -17.19
CA ASP A 7 13.78 10.64 -17.96
C ASP A 7 13.63 10.79 -19.49
N GLY A 8 13.68 12.04 -19.98
CA GLY A 8 13.58 12.37 -21.41
C GLY A 8 12.15 12.56 -21.93
N ARG A 9 11.13 12.52 -21.06
CA ARG A 9 9.74 12.81 -21.42
C ARG A 9 9.32 14.17 -20.87
N THR A 10 8.88 15.05 -21.76
CA THR A 10 8.50 16.41 -21.42
C THR A 10 6.99 16.53 -21.21
N ILE A 11 6.60 17.27 -20.17
CA ILE A 11 5.19 17.56 -19.85
C ILE A 11 5.06 18.98 -19.30
N GLU A 12 3.94 19.63 -19.63
CA GLU A 12 3.51 20.90 -19.05
C GLU A 12 2.51 20.62 -17.92
N VAL A 13 2.71 21.24 -16.76
CA VAL A 13 1.87 21.00 -15.56
C VAL A 13 1.41 22.29 -14.93
N ALA A 14 0.33 22.23 -14.14
CA ALA A 14 -0.14 23.37 -13.35
C ALA A 14 0.92 23.81 -12.33
N ASP A 15 0.93 25.10 -11.99
CA ASP A 15 1.84 25.62 -10.98
C ASP A 15 1.60 24.98 -9.61
N GLY A 16 2.69 24.75 -8.86
CA GLY A 16 2.65 24.03 -7.59
C GLY A 16 2.59 22.49 -7.69
N THR A 17 2.50 21.91 -8.90
CA THR A 17 2.60 20.46 -9.09
C THR A 17 3.97 19.93 -8.65
N THR A 18 4.00 18.85 -7.87
CA THR A 18 5.27 18.22 -7.46
C THR A 18 5.88 17.36 -8.57
N ILE A 19 7.19 17.11 -8.52
CA ILE A 19 7.87 16.24 -9.49
C ILE A 19 7.22 14.85 -9.54
N LEU A 20 6.85 14.29 -8.38
CA LEU A 20 6.18 12.98 -8.32
C LEU A 20 4.83 13.01 -9.03
N GLN A 21 4.03 14.04 -8.81
CA GLN A 21 2.73 14.18 -9.47
C GLN A 21 2.89 14.37 -10.98
N ALA A 22 3.85 15.18 -11.42
CA ALA A 22 4.17 15.34 -12.84
C ALA A 22 4.60 14.01 -13.48
N ALA A 23 5.44 13.23 -12.80
CA ALA A 23 5.83 11.90 -13.27
C ALA A 23 4.64 10.93 -13.36
N ARG A 24 3.71 10.97 -12.39
CA ARG A 24 2.48 10.19 -12.43
C ARG A 24 1.54 10.58 -13.57
N LEU A 25 1.54 11.84 -14.02
CA LEU A 25 0.77 12.25 -15.19
C LEU A 25 1.35 11.70 -16.50
N ILE A 26 2.66 11.47 -16.55
CA ILE A 26 3.33 10.84 -17.70
C ILE A 26 3.02 9.34 -17.74
N GLY A 27 3.25 8.63 -16.62
CA GLY A 27 2.99 7.20 -16.53
C GLY A 27 3.83 6.45 -15.49
N PRO A 28 3.48 5.18 -15.19
CA PRO A 28 4.17 4.35 -14.21
C PRO A 28 5.65 4.11 -14.54
N GLU A 29 6.02 4.11 -15.81
CA GLU A 29 7.38 3.87 -16.30
C GLU A 29 8.38 4.99 -15.96
N VAL A 30 7.91 6.18 -15.59
CA VAL A 30 8.78 7.28 -15.13
C VAL A 30 8.45 7.73 -13.71
N ALA A 31 7.43 7.17 -13.06
CA ALA A 31 7.00 7.56 -11.73
C ALA A 31 7.96 7.02 -10.64
N PRO A 32 8.55 7.89 -9.79
CA PRO A 32 9.34 7.41 -8.65
C PRO A 32 8.46 6.64 -7.64
N PRO A 33 8.97 5.55 -7.02
CA PRO A 33 8.25 4.84 -5.97
C PRO A 33 8.03 5.73 -4.74
N ALA A 34 6.87 5.61 -4.08
CA ALA A 34 6.54 6.41 -2.91
C ALA A 34 5.72 5.64 -1.86
N MET A 35 6.27 5.53 -0.65
CA MET A 35 5.63 4.82 0.47
C MET A 35 4.81 5.72 1.39
N CYS A 36 5.17 7.01 1.51
CA CYS A 36 4.53 7.93 2.46
C CYS A 36 3.66 9.02 1.80
N PHE A 37 3.87 9.28 0.50
CA PHE A 37 3.03 10.21 -0.26
C PHE A 37 1.68 9.55 -0.55
N TYR A 38 0.61 10.34 -0.52
CA TYR A 38 -0.74 9.90 -0.81
C TYR A 38 -1.54 11.09 -1.33
N THR A 39 -2.04 11.06 -2.56
CA THR A 39 -2.58 12.22 -3.27
C THR A 39 -3.75 12.86 -2.53
N LYS A 40 -4.64 12.05 -1.95
CA LYS A 40 -5.82 12.53 -1.20
C LYS A 40 -5.49 13.07 0.18
N LEU A 41 -4.28 12.83 0.71
CA LEU A 41 -3.85 13.31 2.03
C LEU A 41 -3.00 14.56 1.88
N LYS A 42 -3.56 15.70 2.31
CA LYS A 42 -2.85 16.98 2.30
C LYS A 42 -1.58 16.86 3.12
N THR A 43 -0.49 17.46 2.64
CA THR A 43 0.82 17.47 3.32
C THR A 43 1.47 16.10 3.54
N SER A 44 0.95 15.03 2.94
CA SER A 44 1.65 13.73 2.93
C SER A 44 2.93 13.80 2.09
N GLY A 45 3.84 12.85 2.30
CA GLY A 45 5.14 12.83 1.63
C GLY A 45 6.29 13.43 2.45
N GLY A 46 7.53 13.16 2.01
CA GLY A 46 8.76 13.69 2.63
C GLY A 46 9.32 12.84 3.78
N TYR A 47 8.60 11.82 4.26
CA TYR A 47 9.04 10.99 5.38
C TYR A 47 9.99 9.85 4.94
N CYS A 48 9.56 9.00 3.99
CA CYS A 48 10.26 7.74 3.67
C CYS A 48 11.49 7.87 2.75
N ARG A 49 11.64 8.99 2.03
CA ARG A 49 12.72 9.23 1.04
C ARG A 49 12.85 8.19 -0.10
N THR A 50 11.88 7.32 -0.31
CA THR A 50 11.88 6.36 -1.44
C THR A 50 11.84 7.07 -2.82
N CYS A 51 11.13 8.20 -2.87
CA CYS A 51 10.89 8.97 -4.10
C CYS A 51 12.04 9.93 -4.48
N LEU A 52 13.26 9.70 -3.97
CA LEU A 52 14.40 10.55 -4.30
C LEU A 52 14.65 10.54 -5.82
N VAL A 53 14.96 11.72 -6.38
CA VAL A 53 15.29 11.93 -7.79
C VAL A 53 16.46 12.90 -7.91
N GLU A 54 17.14 12.87 -9.04
CA GLU A 54 18.22 13.78 -9.37
C GLU A 54 17.69 14.90 -10.25
N VAL A 55 17.91 16.15 -9.85
CA VAL A 55 17.62 17.31 -10.70
C VAL A 55 18.91 17.63 -11.44
N THR A 56 18.99 17.21 -12.71
CA THR A 56 20.17 17.39 -13.56
C THR A 56 20.31 18.83 -14.03
N LYS A 57 19.17 19.49 -14.23
CA LYS A 57 19.07 20.91 -14.58
C LYS A 57 17.96 21.54 -13.73
N GLY A 58 18.31 22.63 -13.05
CA GLY A 58 17.37 23.47 -12.31
C GLY A 58 16.42 24.22 -13.26
N SER A 59 15.87 25.35 -12.81
CA SER A 59 14.98 26.14 -13.67
C SER A 59 15.76 27.10 -14.56
N GLU A 60 15.17 27.55 -15.67
CA GLU A 60 15.79 28.60 -16.48
C GLU A 60 15.93 29.93 -15.73
N LYS A 61 15.02 30.20 -14.79
CA LYS A 61 15.01 31.42 -13.96
C LYS A 61 15.97 31.36 -12.77
N ASP A 62 16.23 30.16 -12.28
CA ASP A 62 17.14 29.88 -11.16
C ASP A 62 18.02 28.68 -11.53
N PRO A 63 19.20 28.95 -12.11
CA PRO A 63 20.12 27.92 -12.58
C PRO A 63 20.98 27.36 -11.46
N ARG A 64 20.70 27.67 -10.18
CA ARG A 64 21.48 27.16 -9.05
C ARG A 64 21.44 25.62 -9.06
N PRO A 65 22.60 24.95 -9.00
CA PRO A 65 22.64 23.51 -9.02
C PRO A 65 22.00 22.94 -7.75
N MET A 66 21.31 21.82 -7.91
CA MET A 66 20.75 21.03 -6.80
C MET A 66 21.59 19.77 -6.60
N PRO A 67 22.74 19.85 -5.90
CA PRO A 67 23.74 18.76 -5.88
C PRO A 67 23.24 17.50 -5.15
N LYS A 68 22.30 17.66 -4.23
CA LYS A 68 21.69 16.57 -3.46
C LYS A 68 20.45 16.06 -4.18
N LEU A 69 20.21 14.76 -4.08
CA LEU A 69 18.94 14.18 -4.51
C LEU A 69 17.79 14.83 -3.72
N VAL A 70 16.69 15.11 -4.42
CA VAL A 70 15.54 15.79 -3.85
C VAL A 70 14.37 14.83 -3.74
N ALA A 71 13.49 15.05 -2.76
CA ALA A 71 12.28 14.24 -2.61
C ALA A 71 11.21 14.71 -3.60
N SER A 72 10.99 13.95 -4.67
CA SER A 72 10.05 14.32 -5.74
C SER A 72 8.62 14.60 -5.26
N CYS A 73 8.18 13.98 -4.17
CA CYS A 73 6.84 14.19 -3.59
C CYS A 73 6.64 15.53 -2.87
N ARG A 74 7.71 16.29 -2.62
CA ARG A 74 7.65 17.60 -1.94
C ARG A 74 8.30 18.73 -2.74
N THR A 75 9.17 18.40 -3.68
CA THR A 75 9.76 19.38 -4.58
C THR A 75 8.80 19.71 -5.71
N THR A 76 8.44 20.99 -5.83
CA THR A 76 7.61 21.51 -6.92
C THR A 76 8.40 21.55 -8.21
N VAL A 77 7.70 21.32 -9.32
CA VAL A 77 8.25 21.50 -10.66
C VAL A 77 8.59 22.97 -10.87
N MET A 78 9.71 23.23 -11.54
CA MET A 78 10.08 24.55 -12.03
C MET A 78 10.23 24.51 -13.54
N ASP A 79 10.03 25.65 -14.19
CA ASP A 79 10.06 25.74 -15.65
C ASP A 79 11.45 25.45 -16.22
N GLY A 80 11.51 24.55 -17.21
CA GLY A 80 12.75 24.07 -17.84
C GLY A 80 13.55 23.05 -17.00
N MET A 81 12.96 22.54 -15.91
CA MET A 81 13.60 21.56 -15.03
C MET A 81 13.81 20.22 -15.76
N GLU A 82 14.97 19.60 -15.53
CA GLU A 82 15.26 18.23 -15.98
C GLU A 82 15.53 17.31 -14.78
N VAL A 83 14.87 16.16 -14.79
CA VAL A 83 14.89 15.19 -13.69
C VAL A 83 15.31 13.82 -14.20
N GLY A 84 16.37 13.28 -13.60
CA GLY A 84 16.76 11.88 -13.73
C GLY A 84 16.12 11.04 -12.63
N ASN A 85 15.38 9.99 -13.03
CA ASN A 85 14.77 9.03 -12.14
C ASN A 85 15.39 7.63 -12.32
N LEU A 86 14.92 6.83 -13.26
CA LEU A 86 15.39 5.44 -13.45
C LEU A 86 16.72 5.41 -14.20
N LYS A 87 17.01 6.44 -14.99
CA LYS A 87 18.25 6.58 -15.76
C LYS A 87 19.43 7.08 -14.93
N SER A 88 19.20 7.56 -13.70
CA SER A 88 20.25 8.05 -12.81
C SER A 88 20.77 6.94 -11.90
N GLU A 89 22.04 6.55 -12.09
CA GLU A 89 22.70 5.55 -11.24
C GLU A 89 22.74 5.99 -9.77
N LYS A 90 22.93 7.29 -9.52
CA LYS A 90 22.92 7.89 -8.17
C LYS A 90 21.58 7.70 -7.48
N VAL A 91 20.49 7.86 -8.22
CA VAL A 91 19.12 7.66 -7.71
C VAL A 91 18.85 6.19 -7.42
N VAL A 92 19.23 5.28 -8.33
CA VAL A 92 19.09 3.83 -8.14
C VAL A 92 19.87 3.36 -6.91
N ALA A 93 21.11 3.81 -6.75
CA ALA A 93 21.93 3.52 -5.56
C ALA A 93 21.29 4.05 -4.27
N ALA A 94 20.81 5.30 -4.28
CA ALA A 94 20.15 5.89 -3.12
C ALA A 94 18.87 5.15 -2.71
N ARG A 95 18.06 4.69 -3.67
CA ARG A 95 16.87 3.87 -3.38
C ARG A 95 17.22 2.56 -2.73
N LYS A 96 18.25 1.87 -3.22
CA LYS A 96 18.74 0.63 -2.62
C LYS A 96 19.11 0.83 -1.15
N SER A 97 19.79 1.94 -0.82
CA SER A 97 20.08 2.31 0.58
C SER A 97 18.82 2.65 1.38
N VAL A 98 17.85 3.38 0.82
CA VAL A 98 16.59 3.67 1.51
C VAL A 98 15.82 2.38 1.82
N VAL A 99 15.74 1.45 0.86
CA VAL A 99 15.10 0.14 1.08
C VAL A 99 15.84 -0.65 2.17
N GLU A 100 17.17 -0.64 2.16
CA GLU A 100 17.97 -1.24 3.23
C GLU A 100 17.61 -0.65 4.60
N PHE A 101 17.47 0.68 4.72
CA PHE A 101 17.03 1.32 5.97
C PHE A 101 15.60 0.97 6.37
N LEU A 102 14.68 0.86 5.42
CA LEU A 102 13.29 0.47 5.71
C LEU A 102 13.20 -0.97 6.23
N LEU A 103 14.07 -1.87 5.73
CA LEU A 103 14.13 -3.28 6.13
C LEU A 103 15.02 -3.54 7.35
N LEU A 104 15.90 -2.59 7.70
CA LEU A 104 16.91 -2.71 8.76
C LEU A 104 16.33 -3.26 10.07
N ASN A 105 15.21 -2.67 10.50
CA ASN A 105 14.50 -3.03 11.72
C ASN A 105 13.12 -3.68 11.44
N HIS A 106 12.81 -3.98 10.19
CA HIS A 106 11.53 -4.61 9.83
C HIS A 106 11.59 -6.12 10.15
N PRO A 107 10.56 -6.69 10.80
CA PRO A 107 10.57 -8.08 11.21
C PRO A 107 10.46 -9.02 10.01
N LEU A 108 10.94 -10.26 10.16
CA LEU A 108 10.84 -11.34 9.17
C LEU A 108 9.45 -12.02 9.23
N ASP A 109 8.41 -11.20 9.27
CA ASP A 109 7.03 -11.62 9.50
C ASP A 109 6.27 -11.98 8.22
N CYS A 110 6.88 -11.84 7.04
CA CYS A 110 6.18 -11.99 5.75
C CYS A 110 5.29 -13.26 5.67
N PRO A 111 5.72 -14.46 6.12
CA PRO A 111 4.87 -15.65 6.06
C PRO A 111 3.59 -15.57 6.92
N ILE A 112 3.64 -14.84 8.03
CA ILE A 112 2.53 -14.67 8.98
C ILE A 112 1.84 -13.31 8.84
N CYS A 113 2.34 -12.42 7.97
CA CYS A 113 1.76 -11.11 7.74
C CYS A 113 0.49 -11.24 6.91
N ASP A 114 -0.59 -10.59 7.32
CA ASP A 114 -1.87 -10.62 6.57
C ASP A 114 -1.76 -9.92 5.22
N GLN A 115 -0.97 -8.85 5.17
CA GLN A 115 -0.75 -8.03 3.97
C GLN A 115 0.26 -8.64 2.98
N ALA A 116 0.76 -9.86 3.23
CA ALA A 116 1.66 -10.53 2.29
C ALA A 116 0.96 -10.73 0.93
N GLY A 117 1.64 -10.35 -0.15
CA GLY A 117 1.07 -10.34 -1.51
C GLY A 117 0.31 -9.07 -1.92
N GLU A 118 0.05 -8.16 -0.98
CA GLU A 118 -0.46 -6.80 -1.26
C GLU A 118 0.33 -5.73 -0.47
N CYS A 119 1.59 -6.05 -0.12
CA CYS A 119 2.46 -5.20 0.69
C CYS A 119 3.38 -4.37 -0.21
N TYR A 120 3.26 -3.04 -0.15
CA TYR A 120 4.06 -2.16 -1.01
C TYR A 120 5.54 -2.17 -0.64
N LEU A 121 5.89 -2.51 0.61
CA LEU A 121 7.29 -2.68 0.99
C LEU A 121 7.90 -3.95 0.39
N GLN A 122 7.10 -5.00 0.21
CA GLN A 122 7.54 -6.22 -0.44
C GLN A 122 7.87 -5.94 -1.90
N ASP A 123 6.94 -5.31 -2.63
CA ASP A 123 7.12 -4.96 -4.04
C ASP A 123 8.29 -3.98 -4.20
N LEU A 124 8.36 -2.93 -3.36
CA LEU A 124 9.47 -1.98 -3.34
C LEU A 124 10.82 -2.67 -3.12
N SER A 125 10.87 -3.66 -2.22
CA SER A 125 12.10 -4.41 -1.96
C SER A 125 12.48 -5.31 -3.13
N TYR A 126 11.51 -5.88 -3.83
CA TYR A 126 11.75 -6.70 -5.00
C TYR A 126 12.30 -5.86 -6.16
N ASP A 127 11.69 -4.71 -6.43
CA ASP A 127 12.04 -3.85 -7.57
C ASP A 127 13.31 -3.02 -7.35
N HIS A 128 13.54 -2.56 -6.12
CA HIS A 128 14.57 -1.55 -5.81
C HIS A 128 15.52 -1.93 -4.67
N GLY A 129 15.34 -3.10 -4.06
CA GLY A 129 16.15 -3.57 -2.93
C GLY A 129 17.42 -4.33 -3.32
N SER A 130 18.11 -4.80 -2.28
CA SER A 130 19.25 -5.72 -2.41
C SER A 130 18.77 -7.17 -2.23
N ALA A 131 19.34 -8.11 -3.00
CA ALA A 131 19.05 -9.54 -2.81
C ALA A 131 19.56 -10.10 -1.46
N LYS A 132 20.55 -9.45 -0.84
CA LYS A 132 21.13 -9.84 0.46
C LYS A 132 21.03 -8.66 1.42
N THR A 133 20.77 -8.96 2.69
CA THR A 133 20.93 -8.01 3.78
C THR A 133 22.32 -8.15 4.40
N ARG A 134 22.82 -7.06 5.00
CA ARG A 134 24.06 -7.02 5.79
C ARG A 134 23.78 -6.88 7.29
N THR A 135 22.52 -6.80 7.69
CA THR A 135 22.09 -6.68 9.08
C THR A 135 22.41 -7.95 9.85
N ASP A 136 23.26 -7.83 10.87
CA ASP A 136 23.68 -8.92 11.77
C ASP A 136 23.30 -8.68 13.24
N PHE A 137 22.64 -7.56 13.53
CA PHE A 137 22.22 -7.17 14.87
C PHE A 137 20.75 -7.50 15.16
N GLU A 138 20.39 -7.47 16.44
CA GLU A 138 19.02 -7.68 16.89
C GLU A 138 18.10 -6.53 16.48
N ARG A 139 16.98 -6.87 15.83
CA ARG A 139 16.00 -5.88 15.39
C ARG A 139 15.21 -5.36 16.58
N ARG A 140 14.89 -4.07 16.57
CA ARG A 140 14.01 -3.48 17.58
C ARG A 140 12.65 -4.18 17.62
N THR A 141 12.09 -4.29 18.82
CA THR A 141 10.75 -4.80 19.06
C THR A 141 9.92 -3.73 19.78
N PHE A 142 8.60 -3.90 19.75
CA PHE A 142 7.64 -3.02 20.41
C PHE A 142 6.60 -3.87 21.12
N ASP A 143 6.12 -3.37 22.26
CA ASP A 143 5.03 -4.00 22.98
C ASP A 143 3.73 -3.95 22.18
N LYS A 144 2.92 -4.99 22.31
CA LYS A 144 1.63 -5.06 21.65
C LYS A 144 0.61 -4.30 22.48
N ILE A 145 -0.05 -3.33 21.84
CA ILE A 145 -1.16 -2.58 22.43
C ILE A 145 -2.45 -2.86 21.69
N ASP A 146 -3.57 -2.79 22.39
CA ASP A 146 -4.90 -2.82 21.77
C ASP A 146 -5.39 -1.40 21.52
N ILE A 147 -5.52 -1.04 20.24
CA ILE A 147 -5.95 0.30 19.83
C ILE A 147 -7.45 0.41 19.59
N GLY A 148 -8.19 -0.71 19.54
CA GLY A 148 -9.64 -0.69 19.29
C GLY A 148 -10.18 -1.98 18.67
N PRO A 149 -11.50 -2.10 18.47
CA PRO A 149 -12.15 -3.38 18.14
C PRO A 149 -11.90 -3.88 16.71
N TYR A 150 -11.68 -2.99 15.74
CA TYR A 150 -11.61 -3.35 14.32
C TYR A 150 -10.19 -3.46 13.75
N ILE A 151 -9.23 -2.75 14.33
CA ILE A 151 -7.89 -2.59 13.75
C ILE A 151 -6.87 -3.28 14.65
N GLN A 152 -6.09 -4.19 14.08
CA GLN A 152 -4.96 -4.81 14.76
C GLN A 152 -3.67 -4.08 14.39
N LEU A 153 -2.99 -3.56 15.40
CA LEU A 153 -1.67 -2.94 15.27
C LEU A 153 -0.55 -3.98 15.48
N HIS A 154 0.39 -4.03 14.54
CA HIS A 154 1.69 -4.69 14.64
C HIS A 154 2.78 -3.67 14.40
N MET A 155 3.13 -2.95 15.47
CA MET A 155 4.00 -1.80 15.38
C MET A 155 5.40 -2.13 14.85
N THR A 156 5.93 -3.32 15.14
CA THR A 156 7.21 -3.78 14.60
C THR A 156 7.29 -3.74 13.06
N ARG A 157 6.15 -3.91 12.37
CA ARG A 157 6.07 -3.85 10.90
C ARG A 157 5.97 -2.43 10.36
N CYS A 158 5.71 -1.43 11.20
CA CYS A 158 5.50 -0.05 10.77
C CYS A 158 6.80 0.61 10.33
N ILE A 159 6.77 1.27 9.17
CA ILE A 159 7.89 2.05 8.62
C ILE A 159 7.80 3.55 8.91
N LEU A 160 6.91 3.96 9.83
CA LEU A 160 6.70 5.36 10.21
C LEU A 160 6.47 6.29 9.01
N CYS A 161 5.57 5.89 8.11
CA CYS A 161 5.24 6.67 6.90
C CYS A 161 4.22 7.81 7.16
N TYR A 162 3.62 7.86 8.36
CA TYR A 162 2.62 8.84 8.80
C TYR A 162 1.29 8.85 8.02
N ARG A 163 1.06 7.94 7.05
CA ARG A 163 -0.22 7.90 6.31
C ARG A 163 -1.44 7.70 7.23
N CYS A 164 -1.37 6.77 8.17
CA CYS A 164 -2.45 6.52 9.14
C CYS A 164 -2.76 7.75 10.00
N VAL A 165 -1.71 8.43 10.50
CA VAL A 165 -1.83 9.66 11.29
C VAL A 165 -2.52 10.75 10.46
N LYS A 166 -2.12 10.92 9.19
CA LYS A 166 -2.73 11.91 8.28
C LYS A 166 -4.18 11.58 7.93
N VAL A 167 -4.54 10.30 7.75
CA VAL A 167 -5.95 9.90 7.57
C VAL A 167 -6.76 10.26 8.80
N ALA A 168 -6.31 9.87 10.00
CA ALA A 168 -7.05 10.18 11.22
C ALA A 168 -7.19 11.68 11.45
N ASP A 169 -6.15 12.46 11.17
CA ASP A 169 -6.15 13.91 11.30
C ASP A 169 -7.11 14.63 10.34
N GLN A 170 -7.31 14.09 9.13
CA GLN A 170 -8.01 14.79 8.04
C GLN A 170 -9.40 14.24 7.75
N ILE A 171 -9.65 12.97 8.06
CA ILE A 171 -10.86 12.24 7.63
C ILE A 171 -11.74 11.86 8.83
N THR A 172 -11.18 11.82 10.04
CA THR A 172 -11.95 11.48 11.25
C THR A 172 -12.18 12.72 12.10
N ASP A 173 -13.25 12.73 12.90
CA ASP A 173 -13.62 13.88 13.72
C ASP A 173 -12.49 14.30 14.67
N HIS A 174 -11.83 13.32 15.28
CA HIS A 174 -10.73 13.53 16.21
C HIS A 174 -9.63 12.48 16.02
N ARG A 175 -8.39 12.96 15.93
CA ARG A 175 -7.21 12.11 15.90
C ARG A 175 -6.87 11.61 17.31
N VAL A 176 -6.90 10.30 17.48
CA VAL A 176 -6.70 9.59 18.76
C VAL A 176 -5.40 8.78 18.85
N HIS A 177 -4.67 8.64 17.74
CA HIS A 177 -3.36 7.99 17.68
C HIS A 177 -2.34 8.88 16.97
N GLY A 178 -1.06 8.64 17.22
CA GLY A 178 0.02 9.44 16.68
C GLY A 178 1.38 8.78 16.82
N VAL A 179 2.43 9.53 16.51
CA VAL A 179 3.80 9.08 16.79
C VAL A 179 4.16 9.45 18.21
N MET A 180 4.49 8.44 18.99
CA MET A 180 5.05 8.53 20.34
C MET A 180 6.57 8.40 20.26
N ASN A 181 7.25 8.91 21.28
CA ASN A 181 8.72 8.90 21.40
C ASN A 181 9.42 9.61 20.23
N ARG A 182 10.73 9.37 20.08
CA ARG A 182 11.57 9.95 19.03
C ARG A 182 12.70 9.02 18.63
N GLY A 183 13.25 9.23 17.43
CA GLY A 183 14.38 8.44 16.92
C GLY A 183 14.01 6.99 16.63
N ASP A 184 14.91 6.08 16.96
CA ASP A 184 14.74 4.63 16.81
C ASP A 184 13.65 4.03 17.71
N GLN A 185 13.24 4.74 18.77
CA GLN A 185 12.13 4.34 19.66
C GLN A 185 10.77 4.87 19.21
N SER A 186 10.71 5.57 18.06
CA SER A 186 9.45 6.14 17.57
C SER A 186 8.44 5.06 17.21
N GLU A 187 7.20 5.23 17.69
CA GLU A 187 6.12 4.30 17.40
C GLU A 187 4.77 4.94 17.12
N ILE A 188 3.97 4.31 16.27
CA ILE A 188 2.56 4.65 16.11
C ILE A 188 1.80 3.99 17.26
N SER A 189 1.20 4.80 18.12
CA SER A 189 0.50 4.32 19.31
C SER A 189 -0.62 5.27 19.73
N THR A 190 -1.41 4.85 20.71
CA THR A 190 -2.47 5.63 21.37
C THR A 190 -2.03 5.93 22.80
N TYR A 191 -2.26 7.15 23.28
CA TYR A 191 -1.96 7.49 24.68
C TYR A 191 -2.89 6.77 25.68
N ILE A 192 -4.14 6.53 25.26
CA ILE A 192 -5.16 5.78 26.00
C ILE A 192 -5.45 4.50 25.20
N GLU A 193 -5.46 3.34 25.85
CA GLU A 193 -5.81 2.08 25.19
C GLU A 193 -7.23 2.11 24.60
N LYS A 194 -7.44 1.37 23.50
CA LYS A 194 -8.74 1.24 22.81
C LYS A 194 -9.37 2.57 22.37
N ALA A 195 -8.56 3.61 22.16
CA ALA A 195 -9.05 4.93 21.80
C ALA A 195 -9.52 5.05 20.33
N VAL A 196 -9.19 4.09 19.45
CA VAL A 196 -9.59 4.12 18.03
C VAL A 196 -11.00 3.58 17.88
N ASP A 197 -11.96 4.44 18.19
CA ASP A 197 -13.40 4.23 17.99
C ASP A 197 -14.01 5.44 17.29
N ASN A 198 -13.79 5.53 15.98
CA ASN A 198 -14.44 6.52 15.13
C ASN A 198 -14.90 5.90 13.83
N ASP A 199 -15.95 6.45 13.22
CA ASP A 199 -16.69 5.84 12.12
C ASP A 199 -15.88 5.70 10.81
N PHE A 200 -14.75 6.41 10.67
CA PHE A 200 -13.88 6.34 9.49
C PHE A 200 -12.49 5.75 9.78
N SER A 201 -12.27 5.25 10.99
CA SER A 201 -10.95 4.77 11.44
C SER A 201 -10.42 3.62 10.60
N GLY A 202 -11.29 2.75 10.07
CA GLY A 202 -10.90 1.60 9.26
C GLY A 202 -10.12 1.97 7.99
N ASN A 203 -10.23 3.22 7.52
CA ASN A 203 -9.45 3.69 6.36
C ASN A 203 -7.94 3.74 6.62
N VAL A 204 -7.50 3.72 7.89
CA VAL A 204 -6.05 3.62 8.19
C VAL A 204 -5.44 2.31 7.68
N ILE A 205 -6.25 1.24 7.54
CA ILE A 205 -5.83 -0.05 6.99
C ILE A 205 -5.50 0.10 5.51
N ASP A 206 -6.41 0.71 4.73
CA ASP A 206 -6.25 0.82 3.27
C ASP A 206 -5.07 1.72 2.85
N VAL A 207 -4.75 2.74 3.65
CA VAL A 207 -3.61 3.63 3.37
C VAL A 207 -2.28 3.07 3.84
N CYS A 208 -2.28 2.07 4.73
CA CYS A 208 -1.07 1.52 5.32
C CYS A 208 -0.29 0.72 4.26
N PRO A 209 0.94 1.14 3.89
CA PRO A 209 1.68 0.47 2.82
C PRO A 209 2.32 -0.86 3.27
N VAL A 210 2.17 -1.24 4.54
CA VAL A 210 2.79 -2.40 5.19
C VAL A 210 1.80 -3.02 6.17
N GLY A 211 1.99 -4.29 6.54
CA GLY A 211 1.07 -5.04 7.43
C GLY A 211 1.08 -4.65 8.91
N ALA A 212 1.30 -3.37 9.22
CA ALA A 212 1.28 -2.82 10.57
C ALA A 212 -0.15 -2.53 11.06
N LEU A 213 -1.08 -2.13 10.20
CA LEU A 213 -2.48 -1.89 10.54
C LEU A 213 -3.33 -2.82 9.68
N THR A 214 -3.99 -3.79 10.32
CA THR A 214 -4.71 -4.87 9.64
C THR A 214 -6.14 -5.00 10.16
N ASP A 215 -7.05 -5.49 9.32
CA ASP A 215 -8.46 -5.70 9.65
C ASP A 215 -8.63 -6.93 10.55
N LYS A 216 -9.03 -6.74 11.82
CA LYS A 216 -9.30 -7.84 12.78
C LYS A 216 -10.37 -8.81 12.27
N THR A 217 -11.30 -8.37 11.44
CA THR A 217 -12.43 -9.16 10.93
C THR A 217 -12.08 -10.01 9.70
N PHE A 218 -10.94 -9.73 9.04
CA PHE A 218 -10.44 -10.46 7.87
C PHE A 218 -9.17 -11.25 8.15
N ARG A 219 -8.34 -10.75 9.06
CA ARG A 219 -7.01 -11.27 9.35
C ARG A 219 -7.00 -12.80 9.43
N PHE A 220 -6.11 -13.42 8.65
CA PHE A 220 -5.86 -14.87 8.61
C PHE A 220 -7.01 -15.73 8.06
N LYS A 221 -8.12 -15.15 7.59
CA LYS A 221 -9.20 -15.92 6.92
C LYS A 221 -8.81 -16.39 5.52
N SER A 222 -8.03 -15.59 4.79
CA SER A 222 -7.54 -15.91 3.46
C SER A 222 -6.32 -15.09 3.10
N ARG A 223 -5.58 -15.54 2.08
CA ARG A 223 -4.58 -14.72 1.38
C ARG A 223 -5.23 -14.04 0.17
N VAL A 224 -4.70 -12.89 -0.22
CA VAL A 224 -5.28 -12.08 -1.29
C VAL A 224 -5.29 -12.75 -2.67
N TRP A 225 -4.35 -13.65 -2.95
CA TRP A 225 -4.31 -14.47 -4.17
C TRP A 225 -5.30 -15.65 -4.17
N PHE A 226 -6.07 -15.83 -3.10
CA PHE A 226 -7.19 -16.77 -3.04
C PHE A 226 -8.54 -16.05 -3.02
N THR A 227 -8.56 -14.72 -3.14
CA THR A 227 -9.78 -13.91 -3.05
C THR A 227 -10.02 -13.15 -4.34
N LYS A 228 -11.26 -13.15 -4.82
CA LYS A 228 -11.67 -12.44 -6.04
C LYS A 228 -12.23 -11.06 -5.69
N PRO A 229 -11.52 -9.95 -5.99
CA PRO A 229 -12.06 -8.62 -5.78
C PRO A 229 -13.09 -8.28 -6.85
N ILE A 230 -14.25 -7.82 -6.41
CA ILE A 230 -15.39 -7.41 -7.23
C ILE A 230 -15.74 -5.97 -6.88
N LYS A 231 -15.88 -5.11 -7.88
CA LYS A 231 -16.40 -3.75 -7.71
C LYS A 231 -17.89 -3.81 -7.41
N ALA A 232 -18.30 -3.08 -6.39
CA ALA A 232 -19.69 -2.97 -6.00
C ALA A 232 -19.97 -1.60 -5.38
N HIS A 233 -21.24 -1.23 -5.35
CA HIS A 233 -21.67 -0.05 -4.63
C HIS A 233 -22.96 -0.29 -3.86
N ARG A 234 -23.24 0.58 -2.89
CA ARG A 234 -24.52 0.68 -2.19
C ARG A 234 -24.86 2.14 -1.94
N ASN A 235 -26.13 2.42 -1.67
CA ASN A 235 -26.51 3.72 -1.13
C ASN A 235 -26.16 3.75 0.37
N CYS A 236 -25.18 4.58 0.74
CA CYS A 236 -24.79 4.81 2.12
C CYS A 236 -25.00 6.28 2.46
N ASN A 237 -25.60 6.56 3.62
CA ASN A 237 -25.82 7.92 4.11
C ASN A 237 -24.57 8.58 4.71
N LYS A 238 -23.50 7.82 4.95
CA LYS A 238 -22.27 8.29 5.61
C LYS A 238 -21.08 8.43 4.66
N CYS A 239 -21.01 7.65 3.59
CA CYS A 239 -19.87 7.66 2.67
C CYS A 239 -20.32 7.41 1.22
N CYS A 240 -19.36 7.36 0.30
CA CYS A 240 -19.61 7.15 -1.13
C CYS A 240 -20.27 5.80 -1.48
N GLY A 241 -20.16 4.81 -0.58
CA GLY A 241 -20.70 3.48 -0.77
C GLY A 241 -20.06 2.65 -1.88
N LYS A 242 -18.98 3.12 -2.52
CA LYS A 242 -18.25 2.39 -3.58
C LYS A 242 -17.08 1.60 -3.00
N VAL A 243 -17.02 0.30 -3.30
CA VAL A 243 -16.09 -0.63 -2.64
C VAL A 243 -15.56 -1.71 -3.57
N ASN A 244 -14.47 -2.35 -3.14
CA ASN A 244 -14.08 -3.68 -3.58
C ASN A 244 -14.52 -4.71 -2.53
N LEU A 245 -15.34 -5.67 -2.95
CA LEU A 245 -15.72 -6.86 -2.18
C LEU A 245 -14.74 -7.98 -2.48
N TRP A 246 -14.09 -8.52 -1.45
CA TRP A 246 -13.12 -9.60 -1.59
C TRP A 246 -13.79 -10.95 -1.32
N TYR A 247 -14.18 -11.64 -2.39
CA TYR A 247 -14.88 -12.92 -2.32
C TYR A 247 -13.94 -14.11 -2.16
N LYS A 248 -14.39 -15.13 -1.42
CA LYS A 248 -13.86 -16.49 -1.50
C LYS A 248 -15.04 -17.45 -1.56
N GLY A 249 -15.26 -18.08 -2.70
CA GLY A 249 -16.52 -18.78 -2.96
C GLY A 249 -17.66 -17.76 -3.06
N ASP A 250 -18.71 -17.96 -2.27
CA ASP A 250 -19.90 -17.10 -2.16
C ASP A 250 -19.82 -16.09 -0.99
N GLU A 251 -18.83 -16.22 -0.11
CA GLU A 251 -18.65 -15.36 1.05
C GLU A 251 -17.78 -14.12 0.73
N VAL A 252 -18.22 -12.94 1.18
CA VAL A 252 -17.40 -11.72 1.20
C VAL A 252 -16.58 -11.69 2.49
N LEU A 253 -15.27 -11.89 2.38
CA LEU A 253 -14.38 -11.93 3.54
C LEU A 253 -14.01 -10.53 4.06
N ARG A 254 -13.79 -9.59 3.13
CA ARG A 254 -13.34 -8.21 3.39
C ARG A 254 -13.97 -7.23 2.42
N VAL A 255 -14.17 -6.00 2.89
CA VAL A 255 -14.59 -4.85 2.07
C VAL A 255 -13.50 -3.78 2.17
N THR A 256 -13.06 -3.23 1.04
CA THR A 256 -12.07 -2.12 1.00
C THR A 256 -12.57 -0.99 0.11
N GLY A 257 -11.99 0.20 0.23
CA GLY A 257 -12.20 1.25 -0.75
C GLY A 257 -11.75 0.83 -2.15
N LEU A 258 -12.35 1.43 -3.19
CA LEU A 258 -11.81 1.34 -4.54
C LEU A 258 -10.47 2.05 -4.60
N LYS A 259 -9.50 1.45 -5.30
CA LYS A 259 -8.15 1.98 -5.45
C LYS A 259 -7.89 2.37 -6.89
N ASP A 260 -7.19 3.47 -7.08
CA ASP A 260 -6.65 3.92 -8.35
C ASP A 260 -5.42 3.09 -8.78
N GLN A 261 -4.87 3.42 -9.94
CA GLN A 261 -3.67 2.76 -10.48
C GLN A 261 -2.41 2.91 -9.60
N TRP A 262 -2.38 3.88 -8.68
CA TRP A 262 -1.28 4.10 -7.74
C TRP A 262 -1.49 3.38 -6.41
N GLY A 263 -2.57 2.61 -6.29
CA GLY A 263 -2.93 1.92 -5.05
C GLY A 263 -3.51 2.85 -3.98
N GLU A 264 -3.93 4.05 -4.37
CA GLU A 264 -4.55 5.04 -3.48
C GLU A 264 -6.06 4.93 -3.57
N VAL A 265 -6.77 5.09 -2.46
CA VAL A 265 -8.23 5.01 -2.44
C VAL A 265 -8.81 6.21 -3.17
N GLU A 266 -9.75 5.93 -4.07
CA GLU A 266 -10.44 6.96 -4.84
C GLU A 266 -11.28 7.84 -3.90
N GLU A 267 -12.03 7.16 -3.02
CA GLU A 267 -12.89 7.74 -1.99
C GLU A 267 -12.85 6.87 -0.71
N PHE A 268 -13.00 7.50 0.45
CA PHE A 268 -12.99 6.82 1.75
C PHE A 268 -14.37 6.27 2.11
N ILE A 269 -14.40 5.17 2.87
CA ILE A 269 -15.64 4.48 3.26
C ILE A 269 -15.81 4.44 4.78
N CYS A 270 -17.05 4.47 5.26
CA CYS A 270 -17.33 4.33 6.69
C CYS A 270 -17.11 2.89 7.17
N ASN A 271 -16.94 2.74 8.47
CA ASN A 271 -16.74 1.47 9.15
C ASN A 271 -17.96 0.55 9.00
N THR A 272 -19.18 1.09 8.93
CA THR A 272 -20.38 0.28 8.66
C THR A 272 -20.29 -0.43 7.30
N CYS A 273 -19.86 0.29 6.25
CA CYS A 273 -19.63 -0.33 4.94
C CYS A 273 -18.50 -1.35 4.99
N ARG A 274 -17.43 -1.07 5.74
CA ARG A 274 -16.22 -1.88 5.79
C ARG A 274 -16.37 -3.19 6.59
N PHE A 275 -16.91 -3.10 7.80
CA PHE A 275 -16.88 -4.17 8.79
C PHE A 275 -18.23 -4.85 8.96
N ASP A 276 -19.32 -4.09 8.93
CA ASP A 276 -20.66 -4.60 9.28
C ASP A 276 -21.42 -5.15 8.07
N THR A 277 -21.05 -4.74 6.86
CA THR A 277 -21.82 -4.99 5.64
C THR A 277 -21.08 -5.96 4.72
N LYS A 278 -21.19 -7.26 5.01
CA LYS A 278 -20.50 -8.33 4.27
C LYS A 278 -21.43 -9.29 3.53
N LYS A 279 -22.75 -9.05 3.50
CA LYS A 279 -23.65 -9.91 2.72
C LYS A 279 -23.72 -9.39 1.28
N THR A 280 -23.66 -10.28 0.31
CA THR A 280 -23.81 -9.93 -1.12
C THR A 280 -25.12 -9.17 -1.39
N SER A 281 -26.19 -9.47 -0.64
CA SER A 281 -27.49 -8.78 -0.73
C SER A 281 -27.43 -7.28 -0.40
N ASP A 282 -26.41 -6.83 0.31
CA ASP A 282 -26.28 -5.43 0.72
C ASP A 282 -25.66 -4.55 -0.39
N TRP A 283 -25.25 -5.16 -1.50
CA TRP A 283 -24.42 -4.53 -2.54
C TRP A 283 -25.01 -4.72 -3.94
N THR A 284 -24.88 -3.69 -4.77
CA THR A 284 -25.08 -3.78 -6.22
C THR A 284 -23.74 -4.09 -6.88
N ILE A 285 -23.63 -5.26 -7.51
CA ILE A 285 -22.39 -5.72 -8.14
C ILE A 285 -22.20 -5.03 -9.49
N GLU A 286 -21.03 -4.40 -9.69
CA GLU A 286 -20.67 -3.74 -10.95
C GLU A 286 -19.84 -4.65 -11.86
N GLY A 287 -19.03 -5.53 -11.28
CA GLY A 287 -18.20 -6.48 -12.03
C GLY A 287 -16.84 -6.73 -11.40
N PRO A 288 -15.99 -7.58 -12.01
CA PRO A 288 -14.66 -7.89 -11.48
C PRO A 288 -13.76 -6.66 -11.46
N SER A 289 -12.95 -6.54 -10.41
CA SER A 289 -11.95 -5.47 -10.32
C SER A 289 -10.79 -5.75 -11.26
N GLN A 290 -10.30 -4.70 -11.94
CA GLN A 290 -9.09 -4.82 -12.74
C GLN A 290 -7.87 -4.98 -11.82
N ILE A 291 -7.11 -6.04 -12.03
CA ILE A 291 -5.90 -6.36 -11.28
C ILE A 291 -4.74 -6.40 -12.26
N SER A 292 -3.60 -5.81 -11.89
CA SER A 292 -2.39 -5.91 -12.70
C SER A 292 -1.98 -7.37 -12.90
N ARG A 293 -1.63 -7.75 -14.12
CA ARG A 293 -1.08 -9.07 -14.46
C ARG A 293 0.20 -9.40 -13.67
N THR A 294 0.94 -8.39 -13.21
CA THR A 294 2.15 -8.58 -12.40
C THR A 294 1.85 -8.79 -10.91
N SER A 295 0.62 -8.54 -10.47
CA SER A 295 0.22 -8.76 -9.08
C SER A 295 0.00 -10.24 -8.82
N VAL A 296 0.46 -10.73 -7.68
CA VAL A 296 0.12 -12.09 -7.21
C VAL A 296 -1.39 -12.27 -7.00
N ILE A 297 -2.14 -11.19 -6.83
CA ILE A 297 -3.60 -11.24 -6.76
C ILE A 297 -4.18 -11.76 -8.08
N SER A 298 -3.53 -11.52 -9.22
CA SER A 298 -3.97 -12.08 -10.50
C SER A 298 -3.80 -13.60 -10.60
N ALA A 299 -3.01 -14.21 -9.70
CA ALA A 299 -2.85 -15.65 -9.66
C ALA A 299 -4.21 -16.30 -9.32
N ASN A 300 -4.69 -17.17 -10.20
CA ASN A 300 -6.00 -17.85 -10.10
C ASN A 300 -7.23 -16.97 -10.41
N HIS A 301 -7.04 -15.78 -11.00
CA HIS A 301 -8.15 -14.96 -11.47
C HIS A 301 -8.30 -15.09 -12.98
N TYR A 302 -9.38 -15.76 -13.39
CA TYR A 302 -9.82 -15.79 -14.79
C TYR A 302 -10.59 -14.49 -15.06
N GLU A 303 -10.25 -13.79 -16.15
CA GLU A 303 -10.92 -12.54 -16.58
C GLU A 303 -12.44 -12.71 -16.77
N VAL A 304 -12.88 -13.95 -16.96
CA VAL A 304 -14.28 -14.36 -17.00
C VAL A 304 -14.60 -15.12 -15.72
N PHE A 305 -15.64 -14.70 -14.99
CA PHE A 305 -16.19 -15.48 -13.88
C PHE A 305 -16.84 -16.75 -14.45
N VAL A 306 -16.07 -17.83 -14.53
CA VAL A 306 -16.61 -19.16 -14.81
C VAL A 306 -16.88 -19.80 -13.45
N LYS A 307 -18.16 -19.96 -13.10
CA LYS A 307 -18.54 -20.81 -11.97
C LYS A 307 -18.03 -22.21 -12.30
N PRO A 308 -17.19 -22.85 -11.47
CA PRO A 308 -16.79 -24.22 -11.71
C PRO A 308 -18.07 -25.06 -11.79
N THR A 309 -18.31 -25.71 -12.93
CA THR A 309 -19.22 -26.86 -12.97
C THR A 309 -18.75 -27.84 -11.92
N GLU A 310 -19.69 -28.38 -11.14
CA GLU A 310 -19.43 -29.29 -10.02
C GLU A 310 -18.22 -30.19 -10.29
N PHE A 311 -17.21 -30.09 -9.42
CA PHE A 311 -16.12 -31.05 -9.43
C PHE A 311 -16.68 -32.37 -8.91
N THR A 312 -17.24 -33.18 -9.82
CA THR A 312 -17.35 -34.62 -9.56
C THR A 312 -15.93 -35.18 -9.59
N LEU A 313 -15.45 -35.63 -8.43
CA LEU A 313 -14.28 -36.50 -8.28
C LEU A 313 -14.57 -37.84 -8.97
N ASN A 314 -14.67 -37.83 -10.30
CA ASN A 314 -14.87 -39.04 -11.07
C ASN A 314 -13.49 -39.60 -11.44
N ASN A 315 -13.19 -40.75 -10.85
CA ASN A 315 -12.16 -41.72 -11.26
C ASN A 315 -10.70 -41.40 -10.93
N VAL A 316 -10.40 -41.05 -9.68
CA VAL A 316 -9.06 -41.33 -9.14
C VAL A 316 -9.12 -42.65 -8.39
N THR A 317 -8.66 -43.72 -9.02
CA THR A 317 -8.41 -44.99 -8.32
C THR A 317 -7.31 -44.73 -7.28
N PRO A 318 -7.52 -45.09 -6.00
CA PRO A 318 -6.46 -45.00 -5.01
C PRO A 318 -5.25 -45.81 -5.47
N LEU A 319 -4.05 -45.22 -5.41
CA LEU A 319 -2.81 -45.96 -5.57
C LEU A 319 -2.79 -47.07 -4.51
N GLN A 320 -2.89 -48.33 -4.95
CA GLN A 320 -2.65 -49.47 -4.09
C GLN A 320 -1.17 -49.42 -3.68
N ILE A 321 -0.94 -49.22 -2.39
CA ILE A 321 0.37 -49.38 -1.78
C ILE A 321 0.61 -50.90 -1.72
N GLU A 322 1.49 -51.41 -2.58
CA GLU A 322 1.95 -52.80 -2.47
C GLU A 322 2.63 -52.97 -1.11
N GLY A 323 2.14 -53.95 -0.35
CA GLY A 323 2.48 -54.16 1.05
C GLY A 323 3.96 -54.41 1.28
N GLU A 324 4.40 -53.95 2.44
CA GLU A 324 5.61 -54.40 3.11
C GLU A 324 5.63 -55.93 3.18
N ASN A 325 6.54 -56.54 2.43
CA ASN A 325 7.11 -57.82 2.75
C ASN A 325 8.62 -57.66 2.63
N ASN A 326 9.28 -57.40 3.75
CA ASN A 326 10.62 -57.90 4.00
C ASN A 326 10.74 -58.20 5.49
N SER A 327 10.79 -59.51 5.74
CA SER A 327 11.39 -60.20 6.89
C SER A 327 12.70 -59.58 7.37
#